data_AF-A0A2H8TIJ6-F1
#
_entry.id   AF-A0A2H8TIJ6-F1
#
_cell.length_a   1.000
_cell.length_b   1.000
_cell.length_c   1.000
_cell.angle_alpha   90.00
_cell.angle_beta   90.00
_cell.angle_gamma   90.00
#
_symmetry.space_group_name_H-M   'P 1'
#
loop_
_entity.id
_entity.type
_entity.pdbx_description
1 polymer ?
#
loop_
_entity_poly.entity_id
_entity_poly.type
_entity_poly.pdbx_seq_one_letter_code
_entity_poly.pdbx_strand_id
1 'polypeptide(L)'
;PLKSRCFINNKSFLCEYFVKNTKLTNNKLFCIWVKKLYESMIKKKNRKILLIVDICSTIQRDIVLKNVKLLFFPFYITKKHRPMNLGVINVLKQFYQEHYLNV
;
A
#
# COMPACT_ATOMS: atom_id res chain seq x y z
N PRO A 1 -16.05 5.93 12.84
CA PRO A 1 -14.62 5.63 12.60
C PRO A 1 -13.72 6.73 13.20
N LEU A 2 -12.92 6.39 14.21
CA LEU A 2 -12.03 7.34 14.89
C LEU A 2 -11.03 7.91 13.87
N LYS A 3 -11.09 9.21 13.59
CA LYS A 3 -10.13 9.87 12.70
C LYS A 3 -8.77 9.90 13.42
N SER A 4 -7.69 9.49 12.75
CA SER A 4 -6.35 9.60 13.33
C SER A 4 -6.08 11.06 13.73
N ARG A 5 -5.42 11.27 14.87
CA ARG A 5 -5.18 12.62 15.44
C ARG A 5 -4.54 13.58 14.45
N CYS A 6 -3.66 13.09 13.57
CA CYS A 6 -2.99 13.90 12.54
C CYS A 6 -3.95 14.40 11.43
N PHE A 7 -5.15 13.83 11.33
CA PHE A 7 -6.17 14.23 10.38
C PHE A 7 -7.33 14.99 11.04
N ILE A 8 -7.27 15.24 12.36
CA ILE A 8 -8.22 16.16 13.00
C ILE A 8 -7.98 17.55 12.38
N ASN A 9 -9.05 18.18 11.89
CA ASN A 9 -9.06 19.49 11.19
C ASN A 9 -8.35 19.56 9.82
N ASN A 10 -7.70 18.49 9.35
CA ASN A 10 -7.18 18.41 7.98
C ASN A 10 -8.20 17.83 7.00
N LYS A 11 -8.16 18.31 5.75
CA LYS A 11 -8.88 17.67 4.63
C LYS A 11 -8.35 16.25 4.48
N SER A 12 -9.25 15.28 4.57
CA SER A 12 -8.90 13.88 4.29
C SER A 12 -8.86 13.68 2.78
N PHE A 13 -7.94 12.83 2.31
CA PHE A 13 -7.97 12.34 0.95
C PHE A 13 -9.15 11.37 0.77
N LEU A 14 -9.65 11.24 -0.46
CA LEU A 14 -10.70 10.28 -0.83
C LEU A 14 -10.11 8.86 -0.92
N CYS A 15 -9.67 8.33 0.21
CA CYS A 15 -9.15 6.97 0.32
C CYS A 15 -9.71 6.26 1.56
N GLU A 16 -9.59 4.93 1.57
CA GLU A 16 -9.95 4.14 2.76
C GLU A 16 -8.92 4.34 3.87
N TYR A 17 -9.39 4.62 5.08
CA TYR A 17 -8.57 4.75 6.28
C TYR A 17 -8.83 3.61 7.24
N PHE A 18 -7.76 3.05 7.81
CA PHE A 18 -7.81 2.06 8.88
C PHE A 18 -7.08 2.62 10.09
N VAL A 19 -7.68 2.49 11.27
CA VAL A 19 -7.06 2.94 12.53
C VAL A 19 -6.46 1.76 13.26
N LYS A 20 -5.24 1.96 13.74
CA LYS A 20 -4.46 0.96 14.45
C LYS A 20 -3.56 1.65 15.48
N ASN A 21 -3.37 1.00 16.63
CA ASN A 21 -2.55 1.52 17.73
C ASN A 21 -1.03 1.29 17.56
N THR A 22 -0.59 0.50 16.57
CA THR A 22 0.84 0.28 16.28
C THR A 22 1.22 0.73 14.86
N LYS A 23 2.47 1.17 14.68
CA LYS A 23 2.96 1.81 13.44
C LYS A 23 3.04 0.88 12.21
N LEU A 24 3.20 -0.43 12.39
CA LEU A 24 3.30 -1.37 11.26
C LEU A 24 1.93 -1.81 10.74
N THR A 25 1.79 -2.01 9.43
CA THR A 25 0.66 -2.78 8.88
C THR A 25 0.71 -4.21 9.42
N ASN A 26 -0.42 -4.77 9.88
CA ASN A 26 -0.50 -6.19 10.18
C ASN A 26 -0.98 -6.96 8.95
N ASN A 27 -0.66 -8.25 8.94
CA ASN A 27 -1.10 -9.19 7.93
C ASN A 27 -2.57 -9.08 7.56
N LYS A 28 -3.41 -8.99 8.58
CA LYS A 28 -4.87 -8.92 8.44
C LYS A 28 -5.33 -7.76 7.55
N LEU A 29 -4.79 -6.56 7.74
CA LEU A 29 -5.16 -5.39 6.94
C LEU A 29 -4.71 -5.53 5.48
N PHE A 30 -3.52 -6.07 5.25
CA PHE A 30 -3.05 -6.37 3.89
C PHE A 30 -3.97 -7.39 3.21
N CYS A 31 -4.32 -8.50 3.88
CA CYS A 31 -5.25 -9.49 3.35
C CYS A 31 -6.62 -8.89 3.01
N ILE A 32 -7.15 -8.02 3.88
CA ILE A 32 -8.42 -7.31 3.62
C ILE A 32 -8.32 -6.45 2.36
N TRP A 33 -7.23 -5.68 2.24
CA TRP A 33 -7.02 -4.82 1.08
C TRP A 33 -6.89 -5.62 -0.22
N VAL A 34 -6.09 -6.70 -0.24
CA VAL A 34 -5.92 -7.54 -1.44
C VAL A 34 -7.24 -8.26 -1.80
N LYS A 35 -8.03 -8.71 -0.82
CA LYS A 35 -9.37 -9.28 -1.08
C LYS A 35 -10.31 -8.26 -1.73
N LYS A 36 -10.30 -7.00 -1.27
CA LYS A 36 -11.08 -5.93 -1.91
C LYS A 36 -10.63 -5.66 -3.34
N LEU A 37 -9.31 -5.64 -3.58
CA LEU A 37 -8.76 -5.51 -4.93
C LEU A 37 -9.25 -6.66 -5.83
N TYR A 38 -9.15 -7.90 -5.35
CA TYR A 38 -9.66 -9.10 -6.03
C TYR A 38 -11.14 -8.97 -6.39
N GLU A 39 -12.01 -8.63 -5.42
CA GLU A 39 -13.45 -8.44 -5.65
C GLU A 39 -13.73 -7.36 -6.70
N SER A 40 -13.03 -6.21 -6.61
CA SER A 40 -13.22 -5.09 -7.54
C SER A 40 -12.81 -5.42 -8.97
N MET A 41 -11.83 -6.30 -9.16
CA MET A 41 -11.23 -6.60 -10.46
C MET A 41 -11.86 -7.83 -11.13
N ILE A 42 -12.38 -8.77 -10.33
CA ILE A 42 -13.06 -9.97 -10.83
C ILE A 42 -14.51 -9.68 -11.16
N LYS A 43 -15.28 -9.10 -10.24
CA LYS A 43 -16.71 -8.85 -10.49
C LYS A 43 -16.95 -7.86 -11.62
N LYS A 44 -16.00 -6.94 -11.85
CA LYS A 44 -16.19 -5.86 -12.85
C LYS A 44 -15.46 -6.07 -14.17
N LYS A 45 -14.35 -6.84 -14.20
CA LYS A 45 -13.43 -6.79 -15.37
C LYS A 45 -12.79 -8.11 -15.80
N ASN A 46 -13.00 -9.22 -15.08
CA ASN A 46 -12.39 -10.53 -15.37
C ASN A 46 -10.86 -10.48 -15.66
N ARG A 47 -10.12 -9.65 -14.92
CA ARG A 47 -8.67 -9.44 -15.13
C ARG A 47 -7.83 -10.35 -14.23
N LYS A 48 -6.74 -10.88 -14.79
CA LYS A 48 -5.64 -11.48 -14.04
C LYS A 48 -4.65 -10.38 -13.64
N ILE A 49 -4.17 -10.41 -12.40
CA ILE A 49 -3.29 -9.39 -11.82
C ILE A 49 -2.01 -10.05 -11.32
N LEU A 50 -0.88 -9.46 -11.68
CA LEU A 50 0.40 -9.72 -11.03
C LEU A 50 0.67 -8.55 -10.07
N LEU A 51 0.64 -8.80 -8.77
CA LEU A 51 0.88 -7.78 -7.75
C LEU A 51 2.28 -7.99 -7.16
N ILE A 52 3.15 -7.02 -7.43
CA ILE A 52 4.52 -7.01 -6.92
C ILE A 52 4.55 -6.22 -5.61
N VAL A 53 5.07 -6.83 -4.55
CA VAL A 53 5.00 -6.33 -3.17
C VAL A 53 6.40 -6.28 -2.56
N ASP A 54 6.68 -5.20 -1.83
CA ASP A 54 7.88 -5.11 -1.01
C ASP A 54 7.86 -6.17 0.10
N ILE A 55 9.01 -6.79 0.41
CA ILE A 55 9.08 -7.65 1.60
C ILE A 55 8.77 -6.82 2.84
N CYS A 56 7.81 -7.32 3.61
CA CYS A 56 7.52 -6.88 4.95
C CYS A 56 7.45 -8.11 5.86
N SER A 57 8.08 -8.03 7.03
CA SER A 57 8.05 -9.11 8.04
C SER A 57 6.64 -9.46 8.52
N THR A 58 5.68 -8.56 8.29
CA THR A 58 4.28 -8.73 8.70
C THR A 58 3.35 -9.18 7.58
N ILE A 59 3.87 -9.63 6.42
CA ILE A 59 3.06 -10.19 5.32
C ILE A 59 3.25 -11.73 5.23
N GLN A 60 2.18 -12.49 5.46
CA GLN A 60 2.01 -13.93 5.33
C GLN A 60 1.87 -14.23 3.84
N ARG A 61 2.56 -15.28 3.40
CA ARG A 61 2.68 -15.65 1.99
C ARG A 61 1.47 -16.45 1.49
N ASP A 62 0.63 -16.94 2.40
CA ASP A 62 -0.39 -17.94 2.11
C ASP A 62 -1.78 -17.33 1.85
N ILE A 63 -1.84 -16.28 1.03
CA ILE A 63 -3.12 -15.77 0.52
C ILE A 63 -3.38 -16.41 -0.84
N VAL A 64 -4.29 -17.38 -0.89
CA VAL A 64 -4.70 -18.01 -2.15
C VAL A 64 -5.79 -17.17 -2.81
N LEU A 65 -5.49 -16.62 -3.99
CA LEU A 65 -6.42 -15.83 -4.82
C LEU A 65 -6.40 -16.36 -6.25
N LYS A 66 -7.59 -16.61 -6.84
CA LYS A 66 -7.69 -17.24 -8.16
C LYS A 66 -7.06 -16.41 -9.29
N ASN A 67 -7.24 -15.08 -9.27
CA ASN A 67 -6.79 -14.21 -10.37
C ASN A 67 -5.75 -13.17 -9.94
N VAL A 68 -5.18 -13.29 -8.74
CA VAL A 68 -4.13 -12.38 -8.26
C VAL A 68 -2.92 -13.22 -7.88
N LYS A 69 -1.82 -13.06 -8.60
CA LYS A 69 -0.52 -13.64 -8.25
C LYS A 69 0.30 -12.61 -7.47
N LEU A 70 0.70 -12.97 -6.26
CA LEU A 70 1.59 -12.15 -5.44
C LEU A 70 3.05 -12.50 -5.77
N LEU A 71 3.87 -11.50 -6.06
CA LEU A 71 5.32 -11.62 -6.16
C LEU A 71 5.96 -10.70 -5.14
N PHE A 72 6.90 -11.22 -4.36
CA PHE A 72 7.66 -10.44 -3.39
C PHE A 72 9.04 -10.13 -3.95
N PHE A 73 9.51 -8.90 -3.79
CA PHE A 73 10.91 -8.57 -4.08
C PHE A 73 11.86 -9.39 -3.20
N PRO A 74 13.08 -9.72 -3.63
CA PRO A 74 14.10 -10.29 -2.75
C PRO A 74 14.52 -9.33 -1.63
N PHE A 75 14.99 -9.87 -0.50
CA PHE A 75 15.31 -9.07 0.70
C PHE A 75 16.44 -8.06 0.48
N TYR A 76 17.41 -8.42 -0.36
CA TYR A 76 18.56 -7.61 -0.71
C TYR A 76 18.27 -6.51 -1.75
N ILE A 77 17.06 -6.45 -2.31
CA ILE A 77 16.72 -5.42 -3.29
C ILE A 77 16.63 -4.07 -2.59
N THR A 78 17.59 -3.20 -2.93
CA THR A 78 17.68 -1.84 -2.41
C THR A 78 16.45 -1.02 -2.82
N LYS A 79 16.12 0.01 -2.04
CA LYS A 79 15.01 0.93 -2.36
C LYS A 79 15.10 1.53 -3.76
N LYS A 80 16.33 1.65 -4.29
CA LYS A 80 16.63 2.19 -5.63
C LYS A 80 16.14 1.29 -6.77
N HIS A 81 15.71 0.07 -6.51
CA HIS A 81 15.19 -0.84 -7.54
C HIS A 81 13.70 -1.17 -7.36
N ARG A 82 13.04 -0.53 -6.38
CA ARG A 82 11.63 -0.78 -6.09
C ARG A 82 10.80 0.30 -6.79
N PRO A 83 9.92 -0.07 -7.74
CA PRO A 83 9.23 0.88 -8.61
C PRO A 83 8.34 1.87 -7.85
N MET A 84 7.72 1.44 -6.75
CA MET A 84 6.95 2.35 -5.88
C MET A 84 7.82 3.42 -5.22
N ASN A 85 9.04 3.06 -4.81
CA ASN A 85 9.98 3.99 -4.21
C ASN A 85 10.55 4.98 -5.24
N LEU A 86 10.90 4.48 -6.44
CA LEU A 86 11.45 5.32 -7.53
C LEU A 86 10.41 6.22 -8.20
N GLY A 87 9.16 5.76 -8.32
CA GLY A 87 8.08 6.49 -8.97
C GLY A 87 7.32 7.34 -7.98
N VAL A 88 6.16 6.81 -7.55
CA VAL A 88 5.15 7.55 -6.77
C VAL A 88 5.73 8.19 -5.51
N ILE A 89 6.51 7.43 -4.71
CA ILE A 89 7.06 7.96 -3.45
C ILE A 89 8.11 9.04 -3.71
N ASN A 90 8.96 8.88 -4.73
CA ASN A 90 9.99 9.88 -5.02
C ASN A 90 9.37 11.20 -5.44
N VAL A 91 8.41 11.16 -6.37
CA VAL A 91 7.69 12.35 -6.84
C VAL A 91 6.95 13.03 -5.68
N LEU A 92 6.27 12.24 -4.84
CA LEU A 92 5.57 12.79 -3.67
C LEU A 92 6.53 13.49 -2.70
N LYS A 93 7.73 12.93 -2.49
CA LYS A 93 8.75 13.54 -1.63
C LYS A 93 9.28 14.84 -2.20
N GLN A 94 9.60 14.88 -3.50
CA GLN A 94 10.07 16.09 -4.18
C GLN A 94 9.03 17.19 -4.10
N PHE A 95 7.78 16.89 -4.46
CA PHE A 95 6.66 17.83 -4.33
C PHE A 95 6.50 18.34 -2.89
N TYR A 96 6.59 17.44 -1.91
CA TYR A 96 6.46 17.85 -0.51
C TYR A 96 7.61 18.75 -0.05
N GLN A 97 8.83 18.45 -0.49
CA GLN A 97 10.01 19.27 -0.21
C GLN A 97 9.86 20.66 -0.82
N GLU A 98 9.51 20.76 -2.10
CA GLU A 98 9.40 22.03 -2.81
C GLU A 98 8.30 22.94 -2.27
N HIS A 99 7.17 22.37 -1.81
CA HIS A 99 5.99 23.16 -1.48
C HIS A 99 5.69 23.32 0.02
N TYR A 100 6.24 22.44 0.86
CA TYR A 100 5.86 22.39 2.29
C TYR A 100 7.03 22.32 3.25
N LEU A 101 8.25 22.10 2.76
CA LEU A 101 9.46 22.21 3.58
C LEU A 101 10.21 23.47 3.15
N ASN A 102 10.46 24.39 4.07
CA ASN A 102 11.29 25.56 3.81
C ASN A 102 12.78 25.13 3.79
N VAL A 103 13.18 24.39 2.75
CA VAL A 103 14.56 23.94 2.52
C VAL A 103 15.08 24.57 1.24
#